data_AF-A0A352B3V6-F1
#
_entry.id   AF-A0A352B3V6-F1
#
_cell.length_a   1.000
_cell.length_b   1.000
_cell.length_c   1.000
_cell.angle_alpha   90.00
_cell.angle_beta   90.00
_cell.angle_gamma   90.00
#
_symmetry.space_group_name_H-M   'P 1'
#
loop_
_entity.id
_entity.type
_entity.pdbx_description
1 polymer ?
#
loop_
_entity_poly.entity_id
_entity_poly.type
_entity_poly.pdbx_seq_one_letter_code
_entity_poly.pdbx_strand_id
1 'polypeptide(L)'
;MIRRVATVVVALALLGCSCAGREASKAIEKADRAYQAEQYDQARAGYEEVLRRWPNSDAAIRAEEGLERLAKVGATPTPDSP
;
A
#
# COMPACT_ATOMS: atom_id res chain seq x y z
N MET A 1 30.86 12.89 20.78
CA MET A 1 31.10 12.27 19.46
C MET A 1 30.56 10.85 19.55
N ILE A 2 29.44 10.50 18.93
CA ILE A 2 29.43 9.62 17.75
C ILE A 2 27.95 9.54 17.28
N ARG A 3 27.62 10.37 16.28
CA ARG A 3 26.36 10.39 15.53
C ARG A 3 26.37 9.26 14.47
N ARG A 4 26.50 7.99 14.89
CA ARG A 4 26.72 6.84 13.97
C ARG A 4 25.52 5.90 13.84
N VAL A 5 24.29 6.39 14.01
CA VAL A 5 23.09 5.55 13.84
C VAL A 5 22.34 5.87 12.54
N ALA A 6 22.54 7.05 11.94
CA ALA A 6 21.69 7.50 10.84
C ALA A 6 22.20 7.21 9.42
N THR A 7 23.47 6.85 9.22
CA THR A 7 24.06 6.80 7.87
C THR A 7 24.16 5.41 7.26
N VAL A 8 24.05 4.32 8.04
CA VAL A 8 24.17 2.95 7.50
C VAL A 8 22.84 2.42 6.96
N VAL A 9 21.69 2.98 7.37
CA VAL A 9 20.37 2.55 6.87
C VAL A 9 20.06 3.10 5.47
N VAL A 10 20.80 4.11 5.00
CA VAL A 10 20.55 4.77 3.70
C VAL A 10 21.36 4.14 2.55
N ALA A 11 22.30 3.23 2.82
CA ALA A 11 23.20 2.66 1.81
C ALA A 11 22.77 1.31 1.22
N LEU A 12 21.50 0.90 1.38
CA LEU A 12 20.93 -0.30 0.73
C LEU A 12 19.71 0.03 -0.15
N ALA A 13 19.61 1.26 -0.65
CA ALA A 13 18.47 1.74 -1.44
C ALA A 13 18.68 1.76 -2.97
N LEU A 14 19.81 1.23 -3.49
CA LEU A 14 20.13 1.35 -4.92
C LEU A 14 20.55 0.04 -5.60
N LEU A 15 20.07 -1.11 -5.12
CA LEU A 15 19.98 -2.31 -5.94
C LEU A 15 18.51 -2.65 -6.13
N GLY A 16 17.90 -2.00 -7.12
CA GLY A 16 16.59 -2.36 -7.66
C GLY A 16 16.62 -3.82 -8.10
N CYS A 17 16.20 -4.72 -7.21
CA CYS A 17 15.94 -6.09 -7.58
C CYS A 17 14.57 -6.09 -8.28
N SER A 18 14.58 -5.99 -9.61
CA SER A 18 13.41 -6.04 -10.51
C SER A 18 12.50 -7.27 -10.33
N CYS A 19 12.78 -8.16 -9.38
CA CYS A 19 11.95 -9.33 -9.03
C CYS A 19 10.79 -8.99 -8.09
N ALA A 20 10.93 -7.99 -7.21
CA ALA A 20 9.87 -7.66 -6.25
C ALA A 20 8.65 -6.98 -6.91
N GLY A 21 8.88 -6.23 -7.99
CA GLY A 21 7.85 -5.45 -8.66
C GLY A 21 6.70 -6.32 -9.21
N ARG A 22 7.01 -7.43 -9.87
CA ARG A 22 5.99 -8.26 -10.55
C ARG A 22 4.98 -8.90 -9.59
N GLU A 23 5.46 -9.43 -8.48
CA GLU A 23 4.58 -10.05 -7.48
C GLU A 23 3.78 -8.99 -6.71
N ALA A 24 4.41 -7.85 -6.41
CA ALA A 24 3.72 -6.71 -5.83
C ALA A 24 2.61 -6.18 -6.75
N SER A 25 2.84 -6.13 -8.08
CA SER A 25 1.83 -5.76 -9.08
C SER A 25 0.59 -6.65 -9.01
N LYS A 26 0.75 -7.98 -8.96
CA LYS A 26 -0.40 -8.89 -8.89
C LYS A 26 -1.20 -8.70 -7.60
N ALA A 27 -0.50 -8.50 -6.49
CA ALA A 27 -1.14 -8.30 -5.19
C ALA A 27 -1.96 -7.00 -5.16
N ILE A 28 -1.40 -5.90 -5.67
CA ILE A 28 -2.12 -4.63 -5.75
C ILE A 28 -3.31 -4.70 -6.72
N GLU A 29 -3.17 -5.36 -7.87
CA GLU A 29 -4.28 -5.55 -8.80
C GLU A 29 -5.44 -6.35 -8.18
N LYS A 30 -5.13 -7.33 -7.33
CA LYS A 30 -6.15 -8.08 -6.59
C LYS A 30 -6.90 -7.17 -5.62
N ALA A 31 -6.18 -6.32 -4.89
CA ALA A 31 -6.78 -5.36 -3.95
C ALA A 31 -7.63 -4.33 -4.69
N ASP A 32 -7.14 -3.77 -5.81
CA ASP A 32 -7.89 -2.86 -6.66
C ASP A 32 -9.17 -3.51 -7.21
N ARG A 33 -9.12 -4.78 -7.65
CA ARG A 33 -10.34 -5.49 -8.08
C ARG A 33 -11.36 -5.63 -6.95
N ALA A 34 -10.91 -5.92 -5.73
CA ALA A 34 -11.80 -5.97 -4.58
C ALA A 34 -12.42 -4.59 -4.28
N TYR A 35 -11.64 -3.51 -4.41
CA TYR A 35 -12.15 -2.14 -4.26
C TYR A 35 -13.23 -1.82 -5.31
N GLN A 36 -12.98 -2.17 -6.58
CA GLN A 36 -13.94 -1.97 -7.68
C GLN A 36 -15.19 -2.84 -7.55
N ALA A 37 -15.09 -3.98 -6.86
CA ALA A 37 -16.22 -4.84 -6.51
C ALA A 37 -16.93 -4.42 -5.22
N GLU A 38 -16.60 -3.24 -4.66
CA GLU A 38 -17.14 -2.71 -3.40
C GLU A 38 -16.86 -3.59 -2.17
N GLN A 39 -15.92 -4.54 -2.31
CA GLN A 39 -15.47 -5.42 -1.24
C GLN A 39 -14.37 -4.73 -0.43
N TYR A 40 -14.75 -3.65 0.25
CA TYR A 40 -13.83 -2.73 0.93
C TYR A 40 -12.97 -3.41 2.01
N ASP A 41 -13.51 -4.38 2.74
CA ASP A 41 -12.73 -5.14 3.73
C ASP A 41 -11.64 -6.00 3.08
N GLN A 42 -11.95 -6.64 1.95
CA GLN A 42 -10.97 -7.42 1.19
C GLN A 42 -9.94 -6.54 0.50
N ALA A 43 -10.36 -5.38 0.00
CA ALA A 43 -9.48 -4.38 -0.57
C ALA A 43 -8.49 -3.87 0.48
N ARG A 44 -8.97 -3.51 1.68
CA ARG A 44 -8.15 -3.07 2.82
C ARG A 44 -7.09 -4.12 3.15
N ALA A 45 -7.50 -5.36 3.37
CA ALA A 45 -6.58 -6.45 3.69
C ALA A 45 -5.53 -6.67 2.57
N GLY A 46 -5.93 -6.54 1.31
CA GLY A 46 -5.03 -6.64 0.16
C GLY A 46 -3.99 -5.52 0.11
N TYR A 47 -4.41 -4.27 0.35
CA TYR A 47 -3.51 -3.12 0.41
C TYR A 47 -2.53 -3.21 1.59
N GLU A 48 -3.01 -3.58 2.78
CA GLU A 48 -2.16 -3.78 3.97
C GLU A 48 -1.10 -4.87 3.74
N GLU A 49 -1.47 -5.98 3.09
CA GLU A 49 -0.51 -7.04 2.74
C GLU A 49 0.58 -6.53 1.79
N VAL A 50 0.22 -5.68 0.83
CA VAL A 50 1.19 -5.08 -0.10
C VAL A 50 2.18 -4.21 0.65
N LEU A 51 1.71 -3.38 1.58
CA LEU A 51 2.57 -2.53 2.41
C LEU A 51 3.47 -3.35 3.33
N ARG A 52 2.94 -4.43 3.90
CA ARG A 52 3.69 -5.31 4.80
C ARG A 52 4.79 -6.09 4.08
N ARG A 53 4.52 -6.54 2.85
CA ARG A 53 5.39 -7.47 2.11
C ARG A 53 6.31 -6.78 1.11
N TRP A 54 5.87 -5.65 0.54
CA TRP A 54 6.61 -4.86 -0.43
C TRP A 54 6.59 -3.36 -0.10
N PRO A 55 7.05 -2.94 1.10
CA PRO A 55 6.94 -1.55 1.59
C PRO A 55 7.66 -0.51 0.72
N ASN A 56 8.68 -0.91 -0.04
CA ASN A 56 9.48 -0.03 -0.90
C ASN A 56 9.19 -0.23 -2.39
N SER A 57 7.96 -0.60 -2.75
CA SER A 57 7.55 -0.85 -4.15
C SER A 57 6.53 0.17 -4.64
N ASP A 58 6.40 0.36 -5.95
CA ASP A 58 5.32 1.17 -6.54
C ASP A 58 3.93 0.66 -6.12
N ALA A 59 3.79 -0.64 -5.89
CA ALA A 59 2.56 -1.24 -5.38
C ALA A 59 2.24 -0.76 -3.96
N ALA A 60 3.25 -0.51 -3.11
CA ALA A 60 3.03 0.07 -1.78
C ALA A 60 2.47 1.49 -1.89
N ILE A 61 3.03 2.34 -2.75
CA ILE A 61 2.50 3.69 -2.97
C ILE A 61 1.01 3.62 -3.34
N ARG A 62 0.66 2.76 -4.31
CA ARG A 62 -0.73 2.55 -4.74
C ARG A 62 -1.62 1.94 -3.65
N ALA A 63 -1.05 1.13 -2.76
CA ALA A 63 -1.77 0.56 -1.63
C ALA A 63 -2.13 1.61 -0.60
N GLU A 64 -1.23 2.55 -0.29
CA GLU A 64 -1.53 3.69 0.60
C GLU A 64 -2.68 4.53 0.03
N GLU A 65 -2.61 4.89 -1.25
CA GLU A 65 -3.69 5.63 -1.93
C GLU A 65 -5.03 4.85 -1.93
N GLY A 66 -4.96 3.52 -2.08
CA GLY A 66 -6.12 2.63 -1.96
C GLY A 66 -6.77 2.68 -0.58
N LEU A 67 -5.96 2.62 0.49
CA LEU A 67 -6.42 2.73 1.87
C LEU A 67 -7.00 4.11 2.18
N GLU A 68 -6.41 5.18 1.65
CA GLU A 68 -6.97 6.52 1.81
C GLU A 68 -8.33 6.68 1.13
N ARG A 69 -8.50 6.10 -0.07
CA ARG A 69 -9.80 6.06 -0.74
C ARG A 69 -10.82 5.28 0.07
N LEU A 70 -10.46 4.12 0.60
CA LEU A 70 -11.31 3.33 1.49
C LEU A 70 -11.70 4.09 2.76
N ALA A 71 -10.73 4.78 3.38
CA ALA A 71 -10.98 5.62 4.53
C ALA A 71 -11.99 6.72 4.19
N LYS A 72 -11.88 7.33 3.01
CA LYS A 72 -12.87 8.31 2.53
C LYS A 72 -14.23 7.70 2.24
N VAL A 73 -14.33 6.50 1.68
CA VAL A 73 -15.61 5.81 1.46
C VAL A 73 -16.30 5.47 2.78
N GLY A 74 -15.54 5.04 3.80
CA GLY A 74 -16.07 4.82 5.15
C GLY A 74 -16.33 6.11 5.94
N ALA A 75 -15.66 7.21 5.57
CA ALA A 75 -15.75 8.51 6.24
C ALA A 75 -16.57 9.55 5.47
N THR A 76 -17.12 9.24 4.28
CA THR A 76 -18.14 10.08 3.68
C THR A 76 -19.30 10.08 4.66
N PRO A 77 -19.67 11.24 5.25
CA PRO A 77 -20.99 11.33 5.85
C PRO A 77 -21.94 10.99 4.71
N THR A 78 -22.59 9.83 4.77
CA THR A 78 -23.73 9.54 3.91
C THR A 78 -24.65 10.76 4.01
N PRO A 79 -24.92 11.48 2.90
CA PRO A 79 -25.92 12.56 2.89
C PRO A 79 -27.34 12.04 3.19
N ASP A 80 -27.47 10.73 3.39
CA ASP A 80 -28.70 9.99 3.56
C ASP A 80 -28.80 9.47 5.02
N SER A 81 -28.80 10.38 5.99
CA SER A 81 -29.56 10.18 7.23
C SER A 81 -30.89 10.92 7.07
N PRO A 82 -32.05 10.31 7.42
CA PRO A 82 -33.37 10.87 7.12
C PRO A 82 -33.60 12.26 7.72
#